data_AF-A0A7C3RB99-F1
#
_entry.id   AF-A0A7C3RB99-F1
#
_cell.length_a   1.000
_cell.length_b   1.000
_cell.length_c   1.000
_cell.angle_alpha   90.00
_cell.angle_beta   90.00
_cell.angle_gamma   90.00
#
_symmetry.space_group_name_H-M   'P 1'
#
loop_
_entity.id
_entity.type
_entity.pdbx_description
1 polymer ?
#
loop_
_entity_poly.entity_id
_entity_poly.type
_entity_poly.pdbx_seq_one_letter_code
_entity_poly.pdbx_strand_id
1 'polypeptide(L)'
;ALSLEHKIKKTNTVERIKELEILNVIDTKFASELIESFTVLLTLRLKFRLEKIDAREELDNYINPNKLNSLEKDLLRDSFKVVDSFKKFISYHYKLNQLG
;
A
#
# COMPACT_ATOMS: atom_id res chain seq x y z
N ALA A 1 4.72 -0.46 -12.42
CA ALA A 1 4.14 -0.06 -13.72
C ALA A 1 4.35 1.43 -13.95
N LEU A 2 3.62 2.31 -13.25
CA LEU A 2 3.71 3.77 -13.43
C LEU A 2 5.13 4.34 -13.34
N SER A 3 5.89 4.01 -12.28
CA SER A 3 7.27 4.50 -12.13
C SER A 3 8.18 4.10 -13.29
N LEU A 4 7.93 2.94 -13.91
CA LEU A 4 8.69 2.49 -15.08
C LEU A 4 8.29 3.29 -16.33
N GLU A 5 6.98 3.47 -16.56
CA GLU A 5 6.42 4.27 -17.65
C GLU A 5 6.96 5.72 -17.64
N HIS A 6 7.03 6.33 -16.46
CA HIS A 6 7.55 7.68 -16.26
C HIS A 6 9.06 7.74 -16.03
N LYS A 7 9.79 6.63 -16.21
CA LYS A 7 11.27 6.55 -16.07
C LYS A 7 11.79 7.02 -14.70
N ILE A 8 10.99 6.90 -13.65
CA ILE A 8 11.36 7.23 -12.28
C ILE A 8 12.38 6.20 -11.77
N LYS A 9 13.60 6.68 -11.45
CA LYS A 9 14.71 5.82 -11.00
C LYS A 9 14.70 5.52 -9.51
N LYS A 10 13.89 6.24 -8.72
CA LYS A 10 13.75 5.99 -7.28
C LYS A 10 13.34 4.54 -7.03
N THR A 11 13.85 3.93 -5.97
CA THR A 11 13.55 2.53 -5.60
C THR A 11 12.67 2.43 -4.37
N ASN A 12 12.68 3.45 -3.51
CA ASN A 12 11.78 3.56 -2.38
C ASN A 12 10.34 3.85 -2.85
N THR A 13 9.36 3.14 -2.29
CA THR A 13 7.94 3.27 -2.65
C THR A 13 7.38 4.67 -2.38
N VAL A 14 7.70 5.27 -1.24
CA VAL A 14 7.22 6.60 -0.87
C VAL A 14 7.82 7.66 -1.79
N GLU A 15 9.10 7.57 -2.10
CA GLU A 15 9.73 8.47 -3.08
C GLU A 15 9.10 8.31 -4.46
N ARG A 16 8.81 7.09 -4.91
CA ARG A 16 8.10 6.86 -6.19
C ARG A 16 6.72 7.51 -6.23
N ILE A 17 5.95 7.44 -5.14
CA ILE A 17 4.62 8.07 -5.06
C ILE A 17 4.74 9.59 -5.16
N LYS A 18 5.69 10.19 -4.44
CA LYS A 18 5.96 11.65 -4.50
C LYS A 18 6.39 12.10 -5.89
N GLU A 19 7.24 11.35 -6.57
CA GLU A 19 7.64 11.67 -7.95
C GLU A 19 6.45 11.58 -8.92
N LEU A 20 5.54 10.61 -8.73
CA LEU A 20 4.32 10.51 -9.53
C LEU A 20 3.35 11.68 -9.29
N GLU A 21 3.27 12.16 -8.05
CA GLU A 21 2.52 13.38 -7.69
C GLU A 21 3.10 14.61 -8.38
N ILE A 22 4.42 14.82 -8.31
CA ILE A 22 5.11 15.96 -8.97
C ILE A 22 4.86 15.94 -10.48
N LEU A 23 4.82 14.77 -11.09
CA LEU A 23 4.51 14.59 -12.51
C LEU A 23 3.01 14.69 -12.85
N ASN A 24 2.15 14.97 -11.87
CA ASN A 24 0.68 15.04 -11.99
C ASN A 24 0.04 13.74 -12.54
N VAL A 25 0.66 12.59 -12.29
CA VAL A 25 0.12 11.27 -12.67
C VAL A 25 -1.00 10.85 -11.70
N ILE A 26 -0.85 11.25 -10.44
CA ILE A 26 -1.84 11.13 -9.38
C ILE A 26 -1.92 12.47 -8.67
N ASP A 27 -3.10 12.81 -8.13
CA ASP A 27 -3.26 14.05 -7.37
C ASP A 27 -2.67 13.94 -5.95
N THR A 28 -2.46 15.09 -5.32
CA THR A 28 -1.87 15.21 -3.97
C THR A 28 -2.66 14.45 -2.91
N LYS A 29 -3.99 14.45 -3.00
CA LYS A 29 -4.82 13.74 -2.03
C LYS A 29 -4.57 12.24 -2.15
N PHE A 30 -4.59 11.71 -3.36
CA PHE A 30 -4.40 10.30 -3.61
C PHE A 30 -2.97 9.84 -3.29
N ALA A 31 -1.97 10.69 -3.54
CA ALA A 31 -0.59 10.45 -3.13
C ALA A 31 -0.45 10.33 -1.60
N SER A 32 -1.06 11.25 -0.84
CA SER A 32 -1.06 11.21 0.64
C SER A 32 -1.75 9.94 1.16
N GLU A 33 -2.95 9.65 0.66
CA GLU A 33 -3.72 8.47 1.05
C GLU A 33 -2.94 7.16 0.78
N LEU A 34 -2.22 7.08 -0.34
CA LEU A 34 -1.37 5.94 -0.69
C LEU A 34 -0.19 5.78 0.28
N ILE A 35 0.50 6.86 0.61
CA ILE A 35 1.64 6.85 1.53
C ILE A 35 1.19 6.46 2.94
N GLU A 36 0.08 7.02 3.41
CA GLU A 36 -0.51 6.71 4.72
C GLU A 36 -0.92 5.25 4.81
N SER A 37 -1.67 4.77 3.80
CA SER A 37 -2.10 3.36 3.74
C SER A 37 -0.92 2.40 3.71
N PHE A 38 0.12 2.72 2.93
CA PHE A 38 1.34 1.92 2.90
C PHE A 38 2.03 1.89 4.28
N THR A 39 2.08 3.03 4.97
CA THR A 39 2.67 3.14 6.31
C THR A 39 1.91 2.32 7.35
N VAL A 40 0.58 2.34 7.32
CA VAL A 40 -0.27 1.50 8.18
C VAL A 40 0.02 0.01 7.95
N LEU A 41 0.05 -0.43 6.69
CA LEU A 41 0.33 -1.82 6.34
C LEU A 41 1.73 -2.26 6.79
N LEU A 42 2.74 -1.40 6.64
CA LEU A 42 4.10 -1.67 7.11
C LEU A 42 4.16 -1.80 8.63
N THR A 43 3.46 -0.91 9.34
CA THR A 43 3.40 -0.88 10.81
C THR A 43 2.78 -2.16 11.35
N LEU A 44 1.61 -2.55 10.81
CA LEU A 44 0.94 -3.78 11.20
C LEU A 44 1.80 -5.00 10.88
N ARG A 45 2.39 -5.07 9.69
CA ARG A 45 3.29 -6.17 9.34
C ARG A 45 4.47 -6.29 10.30
N LEU A 46 5.08 -5.17 10.68
CA LEU A 46 6.19 -5.17 11.62
C LEU A 46 5.76 -5.69 12.99
N LYS A 47 4.64 -5.17 13.53
CA LYS A 47 4.07 -5.59 14.81
C LYS A 47 3.88 -7.11 14.88
N PHE A 48 3.19 -7.70 13.89
CA PHE A 48 2.91 -9.13 13.89
C PHE A 48 4.16 -9.99 13.68
N ARG A 49 5.14 -9.52 12.91
CA ARG A 49 6.42 -10.23 12.76
C ARG A 49 7.24 -10.20 14.05
N LEU A 50 7.19 -9.12 14.81
CA LEU A 50 7.83 -9.05 16.14
C LEU A 50 7.20 -10.07 17.11
N GLU A 51 5.86 -10.15 17.16
CA GLU A 51 5.16 -11.16 17.97
C GLU A 51 5.59 -12.60 17.61
N LYS A 52 5.79 -12.88 16.32
CA LYS A 52 6.24 -14.20 15.84
C LYS A 52 7.69 -14.49 16.19
N ILE A 53 8.57 -13.48 16.13
CA ILE A 53 9.97 -13.61 16.56
C ILE A 53 10.00 -14.01 18.04
N ASP A 54 9.23 -13.32 18.88
CA ASP A 54 9.15 -13.60 20.32
C ASP A 54 8.59 -15.01 20.59
N ALA A 55 7.62 -15.45 19.77
CA ALA A 55 7.04 -16.79 19.84
C ALA A 55 7.88 -17.90 19.18
N ARG A 56 9.00 -17.57 18.52
CA ARG A 56 9.83 -18.50 17.70
C ARG A 56 9.04 -19.19 16.59
N GLU A 57 8.07 -18.49 16.01
CA GLU A 57 7.26 -18.96 14.88
C GLU A 57 7.90 -18.56 13.54
N GLU A 58 7.49 -19.23 12.46
CA GLU A 58 7.90 -18.87 11.10
C GLU A 58 7.39 -17.48 10.71
N LEU A 59 8.29 -16.64 10.19
CA LEU A 59 7.98 -15.30 9.74
C LEU A 59 7.19 -15.33 8.44
N ASP A 60 6.02 -14.68 8.45
CA ASP A 60 5.20 -14.44 7.26
C ASP A 60 4.60 -13.03 7.31
N ASN A 61 3.63 -12.77 6.42
CA ASN A 61 2.87 -11.51 6.38
C ASN A 61 1.43 -11.67 6.88
N TYR A 62 1.11 -12.78 7.57
CA TYR A 62 -0.24 -13.02 8.05
C TYR A 62 -0.54 -12.11 9.26
N ILE A 63 -1.57 -11.30 9.13
CA ILE A 63 -2.11 -10.46 10.20
C ILE A 63 -3.41 -11.11 10.66
N ASN A 64 -3.47 -11.53 11.92
CA ASN A 64 -4.71 -12.02 12.52
C ASN A 64 -5.59 -10.84 12.93
N PRO A 65 -6.75 -10.59 12.29
CA PRO A 65 -7.60 -9.45 12.61
C PRO A 65 -8.14 -9.49 14.04
N ASN A 66 -8.23 -10.67 14.67
CA ASN A 66 -8.71 -10.81 16.05
C ASN A 66 -7.72 -10.23 17.08
N LYS A 67 -6.44 -10.09 16.72
CA LYS A 67 -5.41 -9.45 17.55
C LYS A 67 -5.33 -7.92 17.37
N LEU A 68 -6.12 -7.36 16.45
CA LEU A 68 -6.19 -5.92 16.22
C LEU A 68 -7.21 -5.27 17.15
N ASN A 69 -6.86 -4.10 17.70
CA ASN A 69 -7.83 -3.24 18.37
C ASN A 69 -8.77 -2.57 17.34
N SER A 70 -9.84 -1.93 17.82
CA SER A 70 -10.85 -1.32 16.93
C SER A 70 -10.26 -0.28 15.97
N LEU A 71 -9.35 0.57 16.47
CA LEU A 71 -8.69 1.59 15.64
C LEU A 71 -7.81 0.96 14.55
N GLU A 72 -7.01 -0.05 14.90
CA GLU A 72 -6.17 -0.77 13.94
C GLU A 72 -7.01 -1.47 12.86
N LYS A 73 -8.17 -2.02 13.22
CA LYS A 73 -9.12 -2.62 12.27
C LYS A 73 -9.68 -1.59 11.31
N ASP A 74 -10.05 -0.42 11.80
CA ASP A 74 -10.60 0.66 10.98
C ASP A 74 -9.52 1.21 10.02
N LEU A 75 -8.31 1.48 10.53
CA LEU A 75 -7.17 1.90 9.71
C LEU A 75 -6.79 0.86 8.65
N LEU A 76 -6.78 -0.42 8.99
CA LEU A 76 -6.51 -1.49 8.03
C LEU A 76 -7.60 -1.55 6.94
N ARG A 77 -8.88 -1.42 7.33
CA ARG A 77 -10.00 -1.39 6.39
C ARG A 77 -9.89 -0.20 5.44
N ASP A 78 -9.60 0.98 5.95
CA ASP A 78 -9.49 2.19 5.14
C ASP A 78 -8.26 2.13 4.22
N SER A 79 -7.14 1.58 4.70
CA SER A 79 -5.96 1.30 3.88
C SER A 79 -6.30 0.39 2.69
N PHE A 80 -7.12 -0.65 2.90
CA PHE A 80 -7.54 -1.53 1.82
C PHE A 80 -8.44 -0.85 0.79
N LYS A 81 -9.29 0.10 1.19
CA LYS A 81 -10.10 0.88 0.25
C LYS A 81 -9.21 1.73 -0.67
N VAL A 82 -8.16 2.36 -0.14
CA VAL A 82 -7.19 3.13 -0.94
C VAL A 82 -6.43 2.22 -1.91
N VAL A 83 -6.00 1.04 -1.45
CA VAL A 83 -5.34 0.04 -2.31
C VAL A 83 -6.28 -0.45 -3.43
N ASP A 84 -7.57 -0.65 -3.13
CA ASP A 84 -8.56 -1.02 -4.15
C ASP A 84 -8.75 0.09 -5.20
N SER A 85 -8.86 1.35 -4.76
CA SER A 85 -8.89 2.51 -5.66
C SER A 85 -7.64 2.59 -6.54
N PHE A 86 -6.45 2.30 -5.99
CA PHE A 86 -5.21 2.26 -6.75
C PHE A 86 -5.18 1.12 -7.77
N LYS A 87 -5.64 -0.07 -7.41
CA LYS A 87 -5.77 -1.17 -8.37
C LYS A 87 -6.71 -0.80 -9.52
N LYS A 88 -7.86 -0.19 -9.22
CA LYS A 88 -8.82 0.29 -10.24
C LYS A 88 -8.19 1.33 -11.15
N PHE A 89 -7.47 2.30 -10.59
CA PHE A 89 -6.72 3.30 -11.35
C PHE A 89 -5.74 2.65 -12.33
N ILE A 90 -4.92 1.72 -11.85
CA ILE A 90 -3.95 0.97 -12.68
C ILE A 90 -4.67 0.18 -13.77
N SER A 91 -5.74 -0.56 -13.44
CA SER A 91 -6.50 -1.34 -14.41
C SER A 91 -7.11 -0.46 -15.51
N TYR A 92 -7.60 0.73 -15.16
CA TYR A 92 -8.13 1.69 -16.13
C TYR A 92 -7.01 2.27 -17.00
N HIS A 93 -5.92 2.75 -16.38
CA HIS A 93 -4.78 3.36 -17.07
C HIS A 93 -4.15 2.43 -18.11
N TYR A 94 -3.98 1.14 -17.79
CA TYR A 94 -3.41 0.14 -18.70
C TYR A 94 -4.46 -0.69 -19.45
N LYS A 95 -5.76 -0.35 -19.34
CA LYS A 95 -6.87 -1.06 -19.98
C LYS A 95 -6.88 -2.58 -19.73
N LEU A 96 -6.46 -3.01 -18.55
CA LEU A 96 -6.31 -4.44 -18.22
C LEU A 96 -7.63 -5.20 -18.25
N ASN A 97 -8.76 -4.51 -18.03
CA ASN A 97 -10.09 -5.10 -18.06
C ASN A 97 -10.66 -5.31 -19.48
N GLN A 98 -9.96 -4.85 -20.53
CA GLN A 98 -10.36 -5.05 -21.94
C GLN A 98 -9.65 -6.24 -22.60
N LEU A 99 -8.79 -6.94 -21.85
CA LEU A 99 -8.00 -8.09 -22.33
C LEU A 99 -8.64 -9.44 -21.96
N GLY A 100 -9.92 -9.44 -21.58
CA GLY A 100 -10.71 -10.63 -21.21
C GLY A 100 -11.96 -10.77 -22.08
#